data_AF-A0A1M2US52-F1
#
_entry.id   AF-A0A1M2US52-F1
#
_cell.length_a   1.000
_cell.length_b   1.000
_cell.length_c   1.000
_cell.angle_alpha   90.00
_cell.angle_beta   90.00
_cell.angle_gamma   90.00
#
_symmetry.space_group_name_H-M   'P 1'
#
loop_
_entity.id
_entity.type
_entity.pdbx_description
1 polymer ?
#
loop_
_entity_poly.entity_id
_entity_poly.type
_entity_poly.pdbx_seq_one_letter_code
_entity_poly.pdbx_strand_id
1 'polypeptide(L)'
;MHHRVSKSTVIASLAAAGLLMSASVQANMYRYTDDNGQLVISSTIPQEATKRGYDILSTNGRVIETIPPAPTAEEIAAREAEKERQRQAEIQQEQDRQLLKRFSHPDQAVRAMHRKIRELEGIIQLKRGNISVISSQLDSEQSRAADMERAGRDIPEATLERIRRLESQIRDVEREIAAQQQDISAMKKEFEADIKRLEVVTGQERTLPLEPE
;
A
#
# COMPACT_ATOMS: atom_id res chain seq x y z
N MET A 1 15.15 67.46 -16.12
CA MET A 1 13.93 67.07 -15.38
C MET A 1 14.36 66.83 -13.94
N HIS A 2 14.37 67.89 -13.12
CA HIS A 2 13.39 68.16 -12.06
C HIS A 2 13.21 66.94 -11.15
N HIS A 3 13.39 66.95 -9.84
CA HIS A 3 13.58 67.96 -8.78
C HIS A 3 13.71 67.06 -7.51
N ARG A 4 14.41 67.34 -6.41
CA ARG A 4 14.26 68.46 -5.47
C ARG A 4 15.17 68.18 -4.24
N VAL A 5 15.87 69.22 -3.77
CA VAL A 5 15.93 69.74 -2.37
C VAL A 5 16.57 68.83 -1.29
N SER A 6 17.31 69.30 -0.28
CA SER A 6 18.11 70.49 0.05
C SER A 6 18.52 70.30 1.52
N LYS A 7 19.82 70.41 1.81
CA LYS A 7 20.51 70.93 3.01
C LYS A 7 19.96 70.64 4.43
N SER A 8 20.87 70.10 5.24
CA SER A 8 21.54 70.75 6.39
C SER A 8 21.48 70.00 7.73
N THR A 9 22.69 69.82 8.26
CA THR A 9 23.14 69.26 9.54
C THR A 9 22.76 70.13 10.74
N VAL A 10 22.34 69.54 11.87
CA VAL A 10 22.70 69.96 13.25
C VAL A 10 22.61 68.73 14.19
N ILE A 11 23.62 68.59 15.05
CA ILE A 11 23.85 67.58 16.10
C ILE A 11 23.08 67.94 17.38
N ALA A 12 22.48 66.96 18.07
CA ALA A 12 22.24 67.03 19.52
C ALA A 12 22.09 65.63 20.13
N SER A 13 23.04 65.25 20.98
CA SER A 13 23.04 64.05 21.82
C SER A 13 22.13 64.25 23.04
N LEU A 14 21.29 63.27 23.39
CA LEU A 14 20.79 63.12 24.76
C LEU A 14 20.53 61.64 25.07
N ALA A 15 21.21 61.16 26.11
CA ALA A 15 21.12 59.81 26.64
C ALA A 15 19.74 59.57 27.33
N ALA A 16 19.15 58.40 27.10
CA ALA A 16 18.01 57.92 27.88
C ALA A 16 18.24 56.45 28.25
N ALA A 17 18.19 56.21 29.55
CA ALA A 17 18.52 54.99 30.26
C ALA A 17 17.72 53.76 29.78
N GLY A 18 18.41 52.63 29.65
CA GLY A 18 17.78 51.33 29.47
C GLY A 18 17.02 50.92 30.72
N LEU A 19 15.69 50.82 30.62
CA LEU A 19 14.92 49.97 31.52
C LEU A 19 15.22 48.52 31.12
N LEU A 20 16.08 47.87 31.91
CA LEU A 20 16.05 46.42 32.02
C LEU A 20 14.71 46.05 32.67
N MET A 21 13.73 45.68 31.85
CA MET A 21 12.62 44.88 32.35
C MET A 21 13.20 43.54 32.75
N SER A 22 13.48 43.38 34.04
CA SER A 22 13.70 42.08 34.65
C SER A 22 12.46 41.23 34.35
N ALA A 23 12.58 40.30 33.42
CA ALA A 23 11.67 39.17 33.37
C ALA A 23 11.75 38.52 34.75
N SER A 24 10.70 38.66 35.55
CA SER A 24 10.55 37.91 36.79
C SER A 24 10.57 36.44 36.40
N VAL A 25 11.71 35.79 36.61
CA VAL A 25 11.80 34.34 36.65
C VAL A 25 10.87 33.92 37.79
N GLN A 26 9.64 33.52 37.45
CA GLN A 26 8.77 32.84 38.38
C GLN A 26 9.51 31.55 38.76
N ALA A 27 10.05 31.52 39.98
CA ALA A 27 10.73 30.35 40.51
C ALA A 27 9.69 29.25 40.69
N ASN A 28 9.58 28.38 39.69
CA ASN A 28 8.69 27.22 39.74
C ASN A 28 9.33 26.15 40.63
N MET A 29 8.65 25.76 41.69
CA MET A 29 9.01 24.58 42.48
C MET A 29 8.31 23.36 41.89
N TYR A 30 8.88 22.18 42.05
CA TYR A 30 8.32 20.94 41.52
C TYR A 30 8.03 19.97 42.65
N ARG A 31 6.92 19.24 42.53
CA ARG A 31 6.51 18.22 43.49
C ARG A 31 6.46 16.88 42.78
N TYR A 32 7.27 15.93 43.23
CA TYR A 32 7.33 14.59 42.64
C TYR A 32 7.45 13.54 43.73
N THR A 33 7.19 12.29 43.37
CA THR A 33 7.42 11.16 44.27
C THR A 33 8.86 10.70 44.10
N ASP A 34 9.62 10.47 45.17
CA ASP A 34 10.98 9.90 45.10
C ASP A 34 10.93 8.36 44.95
N ASP A 35 12.08 7.70 44.89
CA ASP A 35 12.14 6.24 44.69
C ASP A 35 11.68 5.45 45.93
N ASN A 36 11.56 6.10 47.09
CA ASN A 36 11.07 5.53 48.34
C ASN A 36 9.56 5.76 48.54
N GLY A 37 8.88 6.37 47.56
CA GLY A 37 7.45 6.70 47.66
C GLY A 37 7.15 7.97 48.44
N GLN A 38 8.16 8.78 48.78
CA GLN A 38 7.98 10.03 49.51
C GLN A 38 7.74 11.20 48.57
N LEU A 39 6.83 12.11 48.96
CA LEU A 39 6.54 13.31 48.21
C LEU A 39 7.61 14.37 48.49
N VAL A 40 8.38 14.74 47.48
CA VAL A 40 9.48 15.72 47.59
C VAL A 40 9.10 16.98 46.82
N ILE A 41 9.30 18.14 47.46
CA ILE A 41 9.21 19.45 46.81
C ILE A 41 10.62 20.02 46.65
N SER A 42 11.04 20.29 45.42
CA SER A 42 12.38 20.77 45.09
C SER A 42 12.34 21.83 44.00
N SER A 43 13.34 22.71 43.97
CA SER A 43 13.56 23.65 42.86
C SER A 43 14.15 22.97 41.60
N THR A 44 14.50 21.68 41.68
CA THR A 44 15.08 20.90 40.58
C THR A 44 14.49 19.49 40.52
N ILE A 45 14.23 19.00 39.30
CA ILE A 45 13.66 17.67 39.04
C ILE A 45 14.78 16.67 38.64
N PRO A 46 14.93 15.54 39.35
CA PRO A 46 15.75 14.42 38.91
C PRO A 46 15.17 13.71 37.67
N GLN A 47 16.03 13.14 36.84
CA GLN A 47 15.63 12.48 35.59
C GLN A 47 14.65 11.31 35.80
N GLU A 48 14.77 10.61 36.92
CA GLU A 48 13.94 9.46 37.30
C GLU A 48 12.51 9.89 37.65
N ALA A 49 12.34 11.07 38.24
CA ALA A 49 11.05 11.64 38.57
C ALA A 49 10.28 12.08 37.31
N THR A 50 10.98 12.51 36.26
CA THR A 50 10.39 12.82 34.95
C THR A 50 9.66 11.61 34.34
N LYS A 51 10.10 10.38 34.62
CA LYS A 51 9.44 9.16 34.13
C LYS A 51 8.19 8.79 34.91
N ARG A 52 8.05 9.23 36.16
CA ARG A 52 6.92 8.89 37.06
C ARG A 52 5.86 9.99 37.15
N GLY A 53 6.12 11.14 36.54
CA GLY A 53 5.25 12.30 36.58
C GLY A 53 5.54 13.19 37.79
N TYR A 54 5.19 14.48 37.66
CA TYR A 54 5.48 15.50 38.65
C TYR A 54 4.51 16.67 38.50
N ASP A 55 4.30 17.43 39.57
CA ASP A 55 3.55 18.68 39.53
C ASP A 55 4.48 19.88 39.49
N ILE A 56 4.11 20.89 38.72
CA ILE A 56 4.70 22.23 38.72
C ILE A 56 3.91 23.08 39.71
N LEU A 57 4.60 23.69 40.67
CA LEU A 57 4.03 24.53 41.70
C LEU A 57 4.37 26.01 41.47
N SER A 58 3.41 26.86 41.81
CA SER A 58 3.57 28.31 41.96
C SER A 58 4.46 28.64 43.16
N THR A 59 4.99 29.86 43.20
CA THR A 59 5.69 30.45 44.35
C THR A 59 4.94 30.32 45.68
N ASN A 60 3.62 30.12 45.61
CA ASN A 60 2.71 30.02 46.76
C ASN A 60 2.46 28.55 47.17
N GLY A 61 3.15 27.58 46.55
CA GLY A 61 2.98 26.14 46.78
C GLY A 61 1.73 25.52 46.16
N ARG A 62 1.01 26.25 45.28
CA ARG A 62 -0.17 25.73 44.58
C ARG A 62 0.21 25.05 43.27
N VAL A 63 -0.41 23.91 42.94
CA VAL A 63 -0.22 23.22 41.65
C VAL A 63 -0.71 24.10 40.52
N ILE A 64 0.20 24.40 39.59
CA ILE A 64 -0.07 25.08 38.32
C ILE A 64 -0.40 24.03 37.25
N GLU A 65 0.38 22.96 37.20
CA GLU A 65 0.30 21.95 36.14
C GLU A 65 0.76 20.59 36.67
N THR A 66 0.12 19.50 36.23
CA THR A 66 0.51 18.13 36.55
C THR A 66 0.99 17.46 35.28
N ILE A 67 2.25 16.99 35.29
CA ILE A 67 2.86 16.23 34.22
C ILE A 67 2.68 14.74 34.52
N PRO A 68 1.97 13.99 33.66
CA PRO A 68 1.73 12.57 33.88
C PRO A 68 3.02 11.73 33.75
N PRO A 69 3.05 10.52 34.31
CA PRO A 69 4.13 9.56 34.08
C PRO A 69 4.35 9.28 32.59
N ALA A 70 5.58 8.86 32.26
CA ALA A 70 5.87 8.33 30.95
C ALA A 70 4.96 7.12 30.67
N PRO A 71 4.37 7.01 29.47
CA PRO A 71 3.52 5.89 29.12
C PRO A 71 4.24 4.56 29.34
N THR A 72 3.53 3.59 29.91
CA THR A 72 4.03 2.23 30.06
C THR A 72 4.21 1.58 28.69
N ALA A 73 5.05 0.54 28.60
CA ALA A 73 5.23 -0.20 27.35
C ALA A 73 3.90 -0.77 26.81
N GLU A 74 2.99 -1.18 27.71
CA GLU A 74 1.66 -1.66 27.35
C GLU A 74 0.77 -0.55 26.77
N GLU A 75 0.79 0.65 27.35
CA GLU A 75 0.03 1.80 26.84
C GLU A 75 0.55 2.27 25.47
N ILE A 76 1.87 2.20 25.25
CA ILE A 76 2.48 2.49 23.94
C ILE A 76 2.02 1.44 22.91
N ALA A 77 2.13 0.16 23.24
CA ALA A 77 1.71 -0.94 22.36
C ALA A 77 0.20 -0.87 22.03
N ALA A 78 -0.65 -0.55 23.01
CA ALA A 78 -2.08 -0.38 22.81
C ALA A 78 -2.39 0.81 21.90
N ARG A 79 -1.68 1.93 22.06
CA ARG A 79 -1.81 3.11 21.19
C ARG A 79 -1.35 2.83 19.77
N GLU A 80 -0.26 2.08 19.60
CA GLU A 80 0.23 1.66 18.28
C GLU A 80 -0.75 0.71 17.58
N ALA A 81 -1.29 -0.28 18.32
CA ALA A 81 -2.30 -1.19 17.79
C ALA A 81 -3.58 -0.45 17.38
N GLU A 82 -4.03 0.52 18.17
CA GLU A 82 -5.19 1.35 17.82
C GLU A 82 -4.90 2.22 16.58
N LYS A 83 -3.73 2.84 16.51
CA LYS A 83 -3.31 3.61 15.33
C LYS A 83 -3.25 2.76 14.08
N GLU A 84 -2.79 1.51 14.19
CA GLU A 84 -2.77 0.57 13.07
C GLU A 84 -4.19 0.15 12.67
N ARG A 85 -5.08 -0.11 13.63
CA ARG A 85 -6.50 -0.37 13.33
C ARG A 85 -7.15 0.79 12.57
N GLN A 86 -6.91 2.03 13.00
CA GLN A 86 -7.43 3.23 12.34
C GLN A 86 -6.88 3.36 10.91
N ARG A 87 -5.56 3.17 10.73
CA ARG A 87 -4.94 3.17 9.41
C ARG A 87 -5.54 2.11 8.49
N GLN A 88 -5.74 0.88 8.97
CA GLN A 88 -6.33 -0.19 8.18
C GLN A 88 -7.78 0.12 7.81
N ALA A 89 -8.56 0.72 8.72
CA ALA A 89 -9.92 1.16 8.43
C ALA A 89 -9.97 2.27 7.36
N GLU A 90 -9.05 3.24 7.42
CA GLU A 90 -8.92 4.29 6.40
C GLU A 90 -8.56 3.71 5.02
N ILE A 91 -7.62 2.76 4.97
CA ILE A 91 -7.23 2.07 3.74
C ILE A 91 -8.43 1.32 3.16
N GLN A 92 -9.17 0.57 3.98
CA GLN A 92 -10.36 -0.15 3.54
C GLN A 92 -11.44 0.80 3.02
N GLN A 93 -11.67 1.92 3.70
CA GLN A 93 -12.65 2.91 3.26
C GLN A 93 -12.26 3.53 1.90
N GLU A 94 -10.97 3.77 1.68
CA GLU A 94 -10.49 4.25 0.38
C GLU A 94 -10.68 3.19 -0.71
N GLN A 95 -10.35 1.93 -0.43
CA GLN A 95 -10.58 0.83 -1.36
C GLN A 95 -12.06 0.69 -1.72
N ASP A 96 -12.95 0.77 -0.73
CA ASP A 96 -14.40 0.73 -0.95
C ASP A 96 -14.86 1.90 -1.83
N ARG A 97 -14.34 3.09 -1.59
CA ARG A 97 -14.65 4.27 -2.40
C ARG A 97 -14.20 4.09 -3.84
N GLN A 98 -13.04 3.50 -4.08
CA GLN A 98 -12.57 3.19 -5.43
C GLN A 98 -13.41 2.10 -6.09
N LEU A 99 -13.82 1.10 -5.33
CA LEU A 99 -14.67 0.01 -5.80
C LEU A 99 -16.05 0.53 -6.23
N LEU A 100 -16.68 1.39 -5.42
CA LEU A 100 -17.96 2.03 -5.73
C LEU A 100 -17.89 3.00 -6.92
N LYS A 101 -16.73 3.63 -7.15
CA LYS A 101 -16.52 4.45 -8.36
C LYS A 101 -16.48 3.61 -9.64
N ARG A 102 -15.96 2.38 -9.55
CA ARG A 102 -15.86 1.46 -10.69
C ARG A 102 -17.17 0.73 -10.97
N PHE A 103 -17.87 0.31 -9.92
CA PHE A 103 -19.08 -0.49 -10.00
C PHE A 103 -20.14 0.03 -9.05
N SER A 104 -21.31 0.39 -9.60
CA SER A 104 -22.41 0.89 -8.77
C SER A 104 -23.29 -0.23 -8.18
N HIS A 105 -23.11 -1.48 -8.63
CA HIS A 105 -23.86 -2.66 -8.18
C HIS A 105 -23.00 -3.92 -8.38
N PRO A 106 -23.07 -4.94 -7.50
CA PRO A 106 -22.37 -6.22 -7.67
C PRO A 106 -22.47 -6.85 -9.06
N ASP A 107 -23.67 -6.90 -9.66
CA ASP A 107 -23.87 -7.42 -11.02
C ASP A 107 -23.07 -6.70 -12.12
N GLN A 108 -22.71 -5.43 -11.94
CA GLN A 108 -21.82 -4.76 -12.89
C GLN A 108 -20.40 -5.34 -12.84
N ALA A 109 -19.91 -5.66 -11.64
CA ALA A 109 -18.63 -6.32 -11.46
C ALA A 109 -18.67 -7.74 -12.03
N VAL A 110 -19.76 -8.50 -11.82
CA VAL A 110 -19.95 -9.83 -12.43
C VAL A 110 -19.90 -9.76 -13.95
N ARG A 111 -20.64 -8.83 -14.58
CA ARG A 111 -20.60 -8.67 -16.05
C ARG A 111 -19.22 -8.25 -16.56
N ALA A 112 -18.52 -7.40 -15.82
CA ALA A 112 -17.15 -7.01 -16.16
C ALA A 112 -16.19 -8.19 -16.08
N MET A 113 -16.30 -9.02 -15.04
CA MET A 113 -15.56 -10.27 -14.88
C MET A 113 -15.83 -11.22 -16.06
N HIS A 114 -17.09 -11.54 -16.36
CA HIS A 114 -17.45 -12.43 -17.48
C HIS A 114 -16.91 -11.94 -18.82
N ARG A 115 -17.00 -10.63 -19.10
CA ARG A 115 -16.44 -10.04 -20.32
C ARG A 115 -14.92 -10.25 -20.38
N LYS A 116 -14.21 -10.05 -19.27
CA LYS A 116 -12.76 -10.21 -19.22
C LYS A 116 -12.35 -11.68 -19.35
N ILE A 117 -13.09 -12.60 -18.74
CA ILE A 117 -12.90 -14.05 -18.91
C ILE A 117 -13.03 -14.41 -20.39
N ARG A 118 -14.12 -14.01 -21.07
CA ARG A 118 -14.32 -14.30 -22.50
C ARG A 118 -13.21 -13.73 -23.38
N GLU A 119 -12.71 -12.54 -23.07
CA GLU A 119 -11.57 -11.94 -23.79
C GLU A 119 -10.31 -12.83 -23.68
N LEU A 120 -9.97 -13.27 -22.46
CA LEU A 120 -8.80 -14.12 -22.24
C LEU A 120 -8.98 -15.53 -22.81
N GLU A 121 -10.18 -16.09 -22.74
CA GLU A 121 -10.52 -17.36 -23.39
C GLU A 121 -10.38 -17.26 -24.91
N GLY A 122 -10.76 -16.14 -25.51
CA GLY A 122 -10.53 -15.88 -26.93
C GLY A 122 -9.05 -15.93 -27.31
N ILE A 123 -8.17 -15.39 -26.46
CA ILE A 123 -6.71 -15.48 -26.65
C ILE A 123 -6.24 -16.95 -26.55
N ILE A 124 -6.76 -17.71 -25.59
CA ILE A 124 -6.45 -19.15 -25.48
C ILE A 124 -6.88 -19.90 -26.75
N GLN A 125 -8.06 -19.61 -27.29
CA GLN A 125 -8.54 -20.25 -28.53
C GLN A 125 -7.63 -19.93 -29.72
N LEU A 126 -7.15 -18.69 -29.84
CA LEU A 126 -6.18 -18.33 -30.87
C LEU A 126 -4.88 -19.13 -30.72
N LYS A 127 -4.35 -19.27 -29.49
CA LYS A 127 -3.15 -20.06 -29.21
C LYS A 127 -3.36 -21.55 -29.54
N ARG A 128 -4.53 -22.10 -29.22
CA ARG A 128 -4.90 -23.48 -29.61
C ARG A 128 -4.96 -23.65 -31.13
N GLY A 129 -5.49 -22.66 -31.84
CA GLY A 129 -5.44 -22.63 -33.30
C GLY A 129 -4.00 -22.66 -33.84
N ASN A 130 -3.09 -21.90 -33.22
CA ASN A 130 -1.67 -21.94 -33.57
C ASN A 130 -1.06 -23.33 -33.33
N ILE A 131 -1.34 -23.96 -32.18
CA ILE A 131 -0.91 -25.35 -31.92
C ILE A 131 -1.41 -26.30 -33.00
N SER A 132 -2.68 -26.17 -33.43
CA SER A 132 -3.23 -27.02 -34.49
C SER A 132 -2.46 -26.88 -35.81
N VAL A 133 -2.05 -25.66 -36.18
CA VAL A 133 -1.24 -25.42 -37.38
C VAL A 133 0.15 -26.05 -37.25
N ILE A 134 0.83 -25.84 -36.12
CA ILE A 134 2.16 -26.40 -35.87
C ILE A 134 2.11 -27.94 -35.81
N SER A 135 1.07 -28.51 -35.22
CA SER A 135 0.86 -29.95 -35.13
C SER A 135 0.69 -30.57 -36.51
N SER A 136 -0.09 -29.95 -37.40
CA SER A 136 -0.22 -30.43 -38.79
C SER A 136 1.12 -30.39 -39.55
N GLN A 137 1.96 -29.38 -39.30
CA GLN A 137 3.31 -29.33 -39.87
C GLN A 137 4.21 -30.43 -39.31
N LEU A 138 4.11 -30.71 -38.00
CA LEU A 138 4.84 -31.77 -37.33
C LEU A 138 4.46 -33.13 -37.91
N ASP A 139 3.16 -33.42 -38.03
CA ASP A 139 2.65 -34.68 -38.59
C ASP A 139 3.16 -34.91 -40.01
N SER A 140 3.25 -33.85 -40.83
CA SER A 140 3.78 -33.92 -42.19
C SER A 140 5.27 -34.26 -42.22
N GLU A 141 6.09 -33.62 -41.38
CA GLU A 141 7.52 -33.92 -41.29
C GLU A 141 7.81 -35.30 -40.71
N GLN A 142 7.03 -35.73 -39.70
CA GLN A 142 7.11 -37.08 -39.14
C GLN A 142 6.71 -38.14 -40.18
N SER A 143 5.65 -37.91 -40.95
CA SER A 143 5.24 -38.81 -42.04
C SER A 143 6.33 -38.95 -43.09
N ARG A 144 6.95 -37.84 -43.50
CA ARG A 144 8.08 -37.83 -44.44
C ARG A 144 9.30 -38.58 -43.91
N ALA A 145 9.63 -38.41 -42.64
CA ALA A 145 10.70 -39.16 -41.98
C ALA A 145 10.40 -40.67 -41.93
N ALA A 146 9.17 -41.05 -41.58
CA ALA A 146 8.73 -42.44 -41.55
C ALA A 146 8.73 -43.10 -42.94
N ASP A 147 8.40 -42.36 -44.01
CA ASP A 147 8.52 -42.85 -45.39
C ASP A 147 9.99 -43.15 -45.77
N MET A 148 10.93 -42.30 -45.35
CA MET A 148 12.37 -42.51 -45.59
C MET A 148 12.88 -43.75 -44.86
N GLU A 149 12.52 -43.89 -43.59
CA GLU A 149 12.89 -45.05 -42.78
C GLU A 149 12.33 -46.35 -43.37
N ARG A 150 11.04 -46.36 -43.77
CA ARG A 150 10.43 -47.51 -44.45
C ARG A 150 11.08 -47.83 -45.79
N ALA A 151 11.62 -46.83 -46.48
CA ALA A 151 12.39 -47.01 -47.71
C ALA A 151 13.87 -47.41 -47.46
N GLY A 152 14.28 -47.61 -46.20
CA GLY A 152 15.66 -47.96 -45.82
C GLY A 152 16.66 -46.83 -46.04
N ARG A 153 16.20 -45.58 -46.06
CA ARG A 153 17.04 -44.39 -46.24
C ARG A 153 17.27 -43.70 -44.90
N ASP A 154 18.46 -43.14 -44.73
CA ASP A 154 18.76 -42.29 -43.58
C ASP A 154 17.90 -41.02 -43.59
N ILE A 155 17.40 -40.64 -42.43
CA ILE A 155 16.65 -39.40 -42.25
C ILE A 155 17.65 -38.24 -42.17
N PRO A 156 17.56 -37.21 -43.03
CA PRO A 156 18.47 -36.07 -42.95
C PRO A 156 18.35 -35.34 -41.61
N GLU A 157 19.48 -34.94 -41.02
CA GLU A 157 19.49 -34.24 -39.72
C GLU A 157 18.60 -32.98 -39.72
N ALA A 158 18.57 -32.24 -40.83
CA ALA A 158 17.68 -31.07 -40.97
C ALA A 158 16.19 -31.39 -40.76
N THR A 159 15.74 -32.61 -41.10
CA THR A 159 14.37 -33.07 -40.85
C THR A 159 14.16 -33.32 -39.36
N LEU A 160 15.11 -33.99 -38.71
CA LEU A 160 15.06 -34.24 -37.25
C LEU A 160 15.08 -32.93 -36.46
N GLU A 161 15.95 -31.98 -36.82
CA GLU A 161 15.98 -30.66 -36.22
C GLU A 161 14.66 -29.91 -36.40
N ARG A 162 14.04 -30.01 -37.59
CA ARG A 162 12.73 -29.39 -37.84
C ARG A 162 11.65 -29.99 -36.96
N ILE A 163 11.60 -31.31 -36.81
CA ILE A 163 10.67 -32.01 -35.90
C ILE A 163 10.87 -31.50 -34.46
N ARG A 164 12.10 -31.55 -33.94
CA ARG A 164 12.42 -31.07 -32.57
C ARG A 164 12.00 -29.62 -32.34
N ARG A 165 12.17 -28.76 -33.34
CA ARG A 165 11.77 -27.34 -33.30
C ARG A 165 10.26 -27.18 -33.22
N LEU A 166 9.50 -27.87 -34.07
CA LEU A 166 8.03 -27.82 -34.08
C LEU A 166 7.47 -28.33 -32.75
N GLU A 167 8.00 -29.43 -32.23
CA GLU A 167 7.63 -29.95 -30.90
C GLU A 167 7.91 -28.93 -29.78
N SER A 168 9.06 -28.23 -29.84
CA SER A 168 9.38 -27.17 -28.87
C SER A 168 8.39 -26.02 -28.96
N GLN A 169 8.04 -25.58 -30.18
CA GLN A 169 7.08 -24.50 -30.37
C GLN A 169 5.69 -24.87 -29.81
N ILE A 170 5.25 -26.13 -29.98
CA ILE A 170 4.00 -26.60 -29.36
C ILE A 170 4.08 -26.48 -27.84
N ARG A 171 5.14 -27.02 -27.22
CA ARG A 171 5.34 -26.94 -25.76
C ARG A 171 5.39 -25.50 -25.25
N ASP A 172 6.00 -24.60 -26.01
CA ASP A 172 6.08 -23.18 -25.64
C ASP A 172 4.69 -22.54 -25.62
N VAL A 173 3.88 -22.76 -26.66
CA VAL A 173 2.50 -22.25 -26.72
C VAL A 173 1.61 -22.89 -25.65
N GLU A 174 1.79 -24.17 -25.34
CA GLU A 174 1.08 -24.85 -24.24
C GLU A 174 1.39 -24.24 -22.88
N ARG A 175 2.67 -23.90 -22.61
CA ARG A 175 3.06 -23.18 -21.38
C ARG A 175 2.41 -21.81 -21.29
N GLU A 176 2.35 -21.08 -22.40
CA GLU A 176 1.64 -19.79 -22.45
C GLU A 176 0.14 -19.94 -22.17
N ILE A 177 -0.51 -20.99 -22.71
CA ILE A 177 -1.91 -21.28 -22.40
C ILE A 177 -2.10 -21.57 -20.91
N ALA A 178 -1.23 -22.38 -20.31
CA ALA A 178 -1.30 -22.72 -18.89
C ALA A 178 -1.15 -21.47 -18.00
N ALA A 179 -0.20 -20.59 -18.33
CA ALA A 179 -0.04 -19.31 -17.64
C ALA A 179 -1.30 -18.45 -17.78
N GLN A 180 -1.87 -18.35 -18.98
CA GLN A 180 -3.11 -17.58 -19.21
C GLN A 180 -4.30 -18.12 -18.41
N GLN A 181 -4.40 -19.44 -18.24
CA GLN A 181 -5.44 -20.08 -17.42
C GLN A 181 -5.26 -19.78 -15.92
N GLN A 182 -4.02 -19.71 -15.46
CA GLN A 182 -3.71 -19.28 -14.09
C GLN A 182 -4.11 -17.82 -13.89
N ASP A 183 -3.84 -16.95 -14.85
CA ASP A 183 -4.23 -15.53 -14.81
C ASP A 183 -5.75 -15.36 -14.75
N ILE A 184 -6.51 -16.12 -15.56
CA ILE A 184 -7.98 -16.16 -15.49
C ILE A 184 -8.43 -16.54 -14.08
N SER A 185 -7.84 -17.59 -13.51
CA SER A 185 -8.21 -18.09 -12.18
C SER A 185 -7.89 -17.09 -11.06
N ALA A 186 -6.75 -16.40 -11.14
CA ALA A 186 -6.35 -15.38 -10.18
C ALA A 186 -7.27 -14.16 -10.27
N MET A 187 -7.48 -13.64 -11.49
CA MET A 187 -8.36 -12.50 -11.74
C MET A 187 -9.80 -12.80 -11.28
N LYS A 188 -10.31 -14.01 -11.53
CA LYS A 188 -11.63 -14.41 -11.04
C LYS A 188 -11.73 -14.31 -9.52
N LYS A 189 -10.73 -14.78 -8.77
CA LYS A 189 -10.71 -14.66 -7.30
C LYS A 189 -10.70 -13.20 -6.84
N GLU A 190 -9.96 -12.33 -7.52
CA GLU A 190 -9.96 -10.89 -7.23
C GLU A 190 -11.35 -10.28 -7.44
N PHE A 191 -11.99 -10.56 -8.59
CA PHE A 191 -13.35 -10.11 -8.85
C PHE A 191 -14.36 -10.67 -7.85
N GLU A 192 -14.25 -11.94 -7.45
CA GLU A 192 -15.12 -12.52 -6.43
C GLU A 192 -15.00 -11.82 -5.08
N ALA A 193 -13.78 -11.42 -4.68
CA ALA A 193 -13.56 -10.65 -3.46
C ALA A 193 -14.19 -9.25 -3.58
N ASP A 194 -13.99 -8.57 -4.70
CA ASP A 194 -14.60 -7.27 -5.01
C ASP A 194 -16.13 -7.34 -5.02
N ILE A 195 -16.71 -8.38 -5.62
CA ILE A 195 -18.16 -8.61 -5.67
C ILE A 195 -18.71 -8.79 -4.26
N LYS A 196 -18.10 -9.65 -3.44
CA LYS A 196 -18.51 -9.83 -2.03
C LYS A 196 -18.40 -8.54 -1.25
N ARG A 197 -17.34 -7.75 -1.48
CA ARG A 197 -17.18 -6.45 -0.81
C ARG A 197 -18.25 -5.46 -1.25
N LEU A 198 -18.58 -5.41 -2.54
CA LEU A 198 -19.68 -4.61 -3.06
C LEU A 198 -21.02 -4.99 -2.41
N GLU A 199 -21.30 -6.28 -2.23
CA GLU A 199 -22.53 -6.73 -1.58
C GLU A 199 -22.65 -6.19 -0.15
N VAL A 200 -21.54 -6.20 0.60
CA VAL A 200 -21.48 -5.63 1.96
C VAL A 200 -21.64 -4.11 1.96
N VAL A 201 -20.92 -3.40 1.10
CA VAL A 201 -20.86 -1.93 1.12
C VAL A 201 -22.11 -1.29 0.52
N THR A 202 -22.72 -1.92 -0.47
CA THR A 202 -23.96 -1.44 -1.11
C THR A 202 -25.23 -1.95 -0.42
N GLY A 203 -25.14 -3.05 0.32
CA GLY A 203 -26.30 -3.75 0.89
C GLY A 203 -27.17 -4.43 -0.18
N GLN A 204 -26.65 -4.62 -1.39
CA GLN A 204 -27.35 -5.26 -2.50
C GLN A 204 -26.72 -6.63 -2.79
N GLU A 205 -27.53 -7.66 -3.01
CA GLU A 205 -27.03 -8.97 -3.42
C GLU A 205 -26.90 -9.04 -4.95
N ARG A 206 -25.92 -9.82 -5.43
CA ARG A 206 -25.85 -10.12 -6.86
C ARG A 206 -27.02 -11.02 -7.29
N THR A 207 -27.50 -10.81 -8.51
CA THR A 207 -28.50 -11.68 -9.15
C THR A 207 -27.87 -12.60 -10.19
N LEU A 208 -26.67 -12.25 -10.67
CA LEU A 208 -25.96 -13.01 -11.68
C LEU A 208 -25.05 -14.09 -11.07
N PRO A 209 -24.92 -15.26 -11.74
CA PRO A 209 -23.98 -16.29 -11.33
C PRO A 209 -22.52 -15.85 -11.55
N LEU A 210 -21.62 -16.37 -10.72
CA LEU A 210 -20.19 -16.09 -10.84
C LEU A 210 -19.56 -16.82 -12.03
N GLU A 211 -20.09 -18.00 -12.37
CA GLU A 211 -19.71 -18.67 -13.61
C GLU A 211 -20.46 -18.07 -14.80
N PRO A 212 -19.79 -17.77 -15.92
CA PRO A 212 -20.47 -17.44 -17.16
C PRO A 212 -21.21 -18.67 -17.69
N GLU A 213 -22.40 -18.45 -18.29
CA GLU A 213 -23.12 -19.46 -19.08
C GLU A 213 -22.42 -19.79 -20.41
#